data_AF-A0AAP2DIP5-F1
#
_entry.id   AF-A0AAP2DIP5-F1
#
_cell.length_a   1.000
_cell.length_b   1.000
_cell.length_c   1.000
_cell.angle_alpha   90.00
_cell.angle_beta   90.00
_cell.angle_gamma   90.00
#
_symmetry.space_group_name_H-M   'P 1'
#
loop_
_entity.id
_entity.type
_entity.pdbx_description
1 polymer ?
#
loop_
_entity_poly.entity_id
_entity_poly.type
_entity_poly.pdbx_seq_one_letter_code
_entity_poly.pdbx_strand_id
1 'polypeptide(L)'
;MVELVSVQDTDCGLSEGMIEVVATGGSGIYNYNLNEGEDQPGAVFSTLAAGVYNVTARDVLGCSAAIEVTVKNKTGLNLAFETSDAGCKSAGGAIHVIPSDGVPPYLFRMSNGNTQTSDTFAGLVQGQYNITVSDATGCEVSQAIRVSSGVRFSTEVSPIIATSCAITGCHNGAQFPDLRVFSNIRANAAMIKKLTGDRTMPENGTLTQAQINAIACWVDDGAVEN
;
A
#
# COMPACT_ATOMS: atom_id res chain seq x y z
N MET A 1 5.83 -45.07 25.60
CA MET A 1 6.06 -43.63 25.38
C MET A 1 5.78 -43.31 23.92
N VAL A 2 5.58 -42.03 23.60
CA VAL A 2 5.44 -41.54 22.22
C VAL A 2 6.63 -40.66 21.92
N GLU A 3 7.24 -40.87 20.76
CA GLU A 3 8.40 -40.11 20.28
C GLU A 3 8.10 -39.53 18.89
N LEU A 4 8.66 -38.35 18.63
CA LEU A 4 8.57 -37.71 17.32
C LEU A 4 9.52 -38.40 16.34
N VAL A 5 9.02 -38.81 15.19
CA VAL A 5 9.82 -39.37 14.10
C VAL A 5 10.21 -38.26 13.13
N SER A 6 9.22 -37.52 12.64
CA SER A 6 9.44 -36.41 11.71
C SER A 6 8.37 -35.33 11.86
N VAL A 7 8.75 -34.09 11.54
CA VAL A 7 7.83 -32.95 11.44
C VAL A 7 8.14 -32.18 10.17
N GLN A 8 7.10 -31.89 9.40
CA GLN A 8 7.13 -30.99 8.26
C GLN A 8 6.40 -29.70 8.66
N ASP A 9 7.16 -28.60 8.67
CA ASP A 9 6.63 -27.25 8.85
C ASP A 9 5.75 -26.85 7.65
N THR A 10 4.89 -25.85 7.84
CA THR A 10 4.09 -25.30 6.74
C THR A 10 4.79 -24.12 6.10
N ASP A 11 4.54 -23.88 4.82
CA ASP A 11 4.98 -22.68 4.13
C ASP A 11 3.81 -21.70 4.01
N CYS A 12 4.08 -20.42 4.27
CA CYS A 12 3.18 -19.29 3.98
C CYS A 12 1.74 -19.41 4.49
N GLY A 13 1.58 -20.02 5.66
CA GLY A 13 0.28 -20.18 6.32
C GLY A 13 -0.64 -21.21 5.67
N LEU A 14 -0.12 -22.02 4.73
CA LEU A 14 -0.84 -23.16 4.17
C LEU A 14 -0.99 -24.28 5.22
N SER A 15 -1.96 -25.17 4.99
CA SER A 15 -2.22 -26.34 5.84
C SER A 15 -1.61 -27.59 5.20
N GLU A 16 -0.29 -27.61 5.04
CA GLU A 16 0.46 -28.71 4.40
C GLU A 16 1.41 -29.42 5.38
N GLY A 17 1.39 -29.03 6.64
CA GLY A 17 2.26 -29.59 7.67
C GLY A 17 1.97 -31.07 7.91
N MET A 18 3.00 -31.77 8.37
CA MET A 18 2.93 -33.20 8.67
C MET A 18 3.59 -33.48 10.01
N ILE A 19 3.00 -34.37 10.80
CA ILE A 19 3.59 -34.92 12.02
C ILE A 19 3.58 -36.44 11.88
N GLU A 20 4.74 -37.06 12.08
CA GLU A 20 4.88 -38.51 12.20
C GLU A 20 5.46 -38.85 13.58
N VAL A 21 4.80 -39.76 14.29
CA VAL A 21 5.24 -40.24 15.61
C VAL A 21 5.41 -41.74 15.63
N VAL A 22 6.05 -42.24 16.68
CA VAL A 22 6.12 -43.67 16.98
C VAL A 22 5.79 -43.90 18.45
N ALA A 23 4.96 -44.90 18.73
CA ALA A 23 4.67 -45.36 20.08
C ALA A 23 5.40 -46.67 20.40
N THR A 24 5.96 -46.76 21.60
CA THR A 24 6.64 -47.96 22.11
C THR A 24 6.13 -48.33 23.52
N GLY A 25 6.16 -49.63 23.86
CA GLY A 25 5.68 -50.17 25.14
C GLY A 25 4.28 -50.80 25.07
N GLY A 26 3.57 -50.88 26.19
CA GLY A 26 2.17 -51.36 26.24
C GLY A 26 1.92 -52.72 25.57
N SER A 27 0.76 -52.87 24.94
CA SER A 27 0.36 -54.09 24.23
C SER A 27 0.83 -54.18 22.76
N GLY A 28 1.48 -53.14 22.24
CA GLY A 28 2.02 -53.08 20.87
C GLY A 28 1.03 -52.72 19.76
N ILE A 29 -0.27 -52.57 20.06
CA ILE A 29 -1.29 -52.06 19.13
C ILE A 29 -1.77 -50.72 19.69
N TYR A 30 -1.70 -49.66 18.88
CA TYR A 30 -2.02 -48.31 19.31
C TYR A 30 -3.01 -47.63 18.36
N ASN A 31 -3.87 -46.81 18.96
CA ASN A 31 -4.60 -45.75 18.28
C ASN A 31 -3.95 -44.40 18.64
N TYR A 32 -3.93 -43.50 17.68
CA TYR A 32 -3.38 -42.16 17.80
C TYR A 32 -4.49 -41.14 17.65
N ASN A 33 -4.43 -40.04 18.40
CA ASN A 33 -5.24 -38.86 18.15
C ASN A 33 -4.38 -37.59 18.16
N LEU A 34 -4.95 -36.54 17.59
CA LEU A 34 -4.36 -35.22 17.52
C LEU A 34 -5.29 -34.24 18.23
N ASN A 35 -4.79 -33.51 19.22
CA ASN A 35 -5.56 -32.50 19.97
C ASN A 35 -6.90 -33.03 20.51
N GLU A 36 -6.94 -34.26 21.03
CA GLU A 36 -8.17 -34.91 21.52
C GLU A 36 -9.24 -35.15 20.43
N GLY A 37 -8.84 -35.19 19.16
CA GLY A 37 -9.69 -35.57 18.03
C GLY A 37 -10.01 -37.07 17.96
N GLU A 38 -10.56 -37.49 16.81
CA GLU A 38 -10.89 -38.89 16.54
C GLU A 38 -9.64 -39.78 16.55
N ASP A 39 -9.79 -40.96 17.14
CA ASP A 39 -8.73 -41.97 17.19
C ASP A 39 -8.55 -42.61 15.79
N GLN A 40 -7.30 -42.74 15.35
CA GLN A 40 -6.92 -43.43 14.13
C GLN A 40 -5.78 -44.43 14.36
N PRO A 41 -5.70 -45.54 13.62
CA PRO A 41 -4.58 -46.49 13.74
C PRO A 41 -3.27 -45.95 13.15
N GLY A 42 -3.33 -44.88 12.35
CA GLY A 42 -2.17 -44.27 11.69
C GLY A 42 -1.41 -43.30 12.59
N ALA A 43 -0.08 -43.39 12.57
CA ALA A 43 0.81 -42.51 13.35
C ALA A 43 1.25 -41.24 12.58
N VAL A 44 0.62 -40.99 11.43
CA VAL A 44 0.90 -39.85 10.55
C VAL A 44 -0.33 -38.94 10.52
N PHE A 45 -0.10 -37.66 10.78
CA PHE A 45 -1.08 -36.59 10.65
C PHE A 45 -0.61 -35.64 9.56
N SER A 46 -1.44 -35.41 8.56
CA SER A 46 -1.15 -34.53 7.43
C SER A 46 -2.15 -33.38 7.35
N THR A 47 -1.91 -32.43 6.44
CA THR A 47 -2.76 -31.26 6.20
C THR A 47 -2.89 -30.32 7.42
N LEU A 48 -1.81 -30.23 8.20
CA LEU A 48 -1.78 -29.42 9.43
C LEU A 48 -1.43 -27.97 9.11
N ALA A 49 -2.10 -27.03 9.75
CA ALA A 49 -1.69 -25.63 9.76
C ALA A 49 -0.50 -25.43 10.71
N ALA A 50 0.13 -24.26 10.67
CA ALA A 50 1.12 -23.93 11.70
C ALA A 50 0.43 -23.82 13.07
N GLY A 51 1.02 -24.46 14.08
CA GLY A 51 0.44 -24.54 15.40
C GLY A 51 1.17 -25.52 16.30
N VAL A 52 0.71 -25.59 17.55
CA VAL A 52 1.14 -26.57 18.53
C VAL A 52 0.12 -27.69 18.56
N TYR A 53 0.61 -28.92 18.45
CA TYR A 53 -0.19 -30.13 18.37
C TYR A 53 0.19 -31.10 19.49
N ASN A 54 -0.80 -31.62 20.19
CA ASN A 54 -0.63 -32.69 21.15
C ASN A 54 -1.04 -34.02 20.53
N VAL A 55 -0.08 -34.91 20.31
CA VAL A 55 -0.32 -36.26 19.76
C VAL A 55 -0.39 -37.25 20.91
N THR A 56 -1.52 -37.94 21.06
CA THR A 56 -1.69 -38.99 22.06
C THR A 56 -1.70 -40.35 21.39
N ALA A 57 -0.94 -41.31 21.91
CA ALA A 57 -1.08 -42.72 21.56
C ALA A 57 -1.70 -43.49 22.73
N ARG A 58 -2.69 -44.33 22.45
CA ARG A 58 -3.39 -45.18 23.41
C ARG A 58 -3.32 -46.64 22.96
N ASP A 59 -2.96 -47.53 23.88
CA ASP A 59 -3.01 -48.97 23.62
C ASP A 59 -4.39 -49.58 23.89
N VAL A 60 -4.61 -50.83 23.48
CA VAL A 60 -5.90 -51.53 23.66
C VAL A 60 -6.26 -51.77 25.13
N LEU A 61 -5.28 -51.69 26.03
CA LEU A 61 -5.47 -51.85 27.47
C LEU A 61 -5.80 -50.51 28.16
N GLY A 62 -5.85 -49.42 27.41
CA GLY A 62 -6.21 -48.09 27.88
C GLY A 62 -5.03 -47.23 28.35
N CYS A 63 -3.79 -47.73 28.30
CA CYS A 63 -2.61 -46.95 28.64
C CYS A 63 -2.37 -45.89 27.57
N SER A 64 -2.10 -44.65 27.97
CA SER A 64 -1.84 -43.55 27.04
C SER A 64 -0.56 -42.79 27.35
N ALA A 65 0.10 -42.30 26.31
CA ALA A 65 1.21 -41.36 26.38
C ALA A 65 1.01 -40.27 25.32
N ALA A 66 1.50 -39.07 25.58
CA ALA A 66 1.33 -37.92 24.69
C ALA A 66 2.66 -37.19 24.48
N ILE A 67 2.77 -36.53 23.33
CA ILE A 67 3.89 -35.66 22.96
C ILE A 67 3.37 -34.37 22.34
N GLU A 68 3.95 -33.24 22.73
CA GLU A 68 3.69 -31.95 22.11
C GLU A 68 4.67 -31.71 20.96
N VAL A 69 4.14 -31.34 19.80
CA VAL A 69 4.89 -31.10 18.56
C VAL A 69 4.46 -29.76 18.00
N THR A 70 5.42 -28.90 17.64
CA THR A 70 5.14 -27.62 16.99
C THR A 70 5.39 -27.72 15.49
N VAL A 71 4.36 -27.45 14.70
CA VAL A 71 4.47 -27.21 13.24
C VAL A 71 4.63 -25.71 13.06
N LYS A 72 5.78 -25.27 12.55
CA LYS A 72 6.04 -23.83 12.34
C LYS A 72 5.47 -23.39 11.01
N ASN A 73 5.13 -22.11 10.92
CA ASN A 73 4.95 -21.44 9.64
C ASN A 73 6.31 -20.89 9.21
N LYS A 74 6.91 -21.49 8.20
CA LYS A 74 8.06 -20.94 7.51
C LYS A 74 7.52 -19.82 6.60
N THR A 75 7.42 -18.61 7.14
CA THR A 75 7.13 -17.42 6.35
C THR A 75 8.34 -17.11 5.49
N GLY A 76 8.38 -17.73 4.30
CA GLY A 76 9.43 -17.54 3.31
C GLY A 76 9.23 -16.25 2.54
N LEU A 77 8.09 -15.98 1.91
CA LEU A 77 8.05 -14.87 0.97
C LEU A 77 7.82 -13.50 1.63
N ASN A 78 8.77 -12.58 1.48
CA ASN A 78 8.63 -11.16 1.82
C ASN A 78 8.89 -10.28 0.60
N LEU A 79 8.21 -9.14 0.50
CA LEU A 79 8.25 -8.26 -0.68
C LEU A 79 8.70 -6.84 -0.32
N ALA A 80 9.73 -6.36 -1.01
CA ALA A 80 10.06 -4.95 -1.09
C ALA A 80 9.78 -4.41 -2.49
N PHE A 81 9.62 -3.09 -2.62
CA PHE A 81 9.23 -2.45 -3.88
C PHE A 81 9.99 -1.15 -4.09
N GLU A 82 10.37 -0.92 -5.34
CA GLU A 82 10.83 0.37 -5.83
C GLU A 82 9.85 0.88 -6.89
N THR A 83 9.42 2.13 -6.77
CA THR A 83 8.44 2.71 -7.69
C THR A 83 8.98 3.95 -8.38
N SER A 84 8.75 4.10 -9.67
CA SER A 84 8.95 5.35 -10.40
C SER A 84 7.62 6.04 -10.68
N ASP A 85 7.64 7.37 -10.59
CA ASP A 85 6.45 8.19 -10.83
C ASP A 85 6.01 8.14 -12.29
N ALA A 86 4.69 8.06 -12.49
CA ALA A 86 4.11 7.95 -13.82
C ALA A 86 4.12 9.24 -14.65
N GLY A 87 4.30 10.39 -14.00
CA GLY A 87 4.05 11.71 -14.61
C GLY A 87 2.55 12.01 -14.74
N CYS A 88 2.23 13.25 -15.10
CA CYS A 88 0.84 13.70 -15.24
C CYS A 88 0.21 13.14 -16.53
N LYS A 89 -0.74 12.19 -16.39
CA LYS A 89 -1.46 11.52 -17.49
C LYS A 89 -0.55 10.76 -18.48
N SER A 90 0.67 10.42 -18.06
CA SER A 90 1.57 9.57 -18.83
C SER A 90 1.61 8.15 -18.25
N ALA A 91 1.94 7.20 -19.11
CA ALA A 91 2.21 5.82 -18.75
C ALA A 91 3.72 5.62 -18.49
N GLY A 92 4.33 6.52 -17.70
CA GLY A 92 5.78 6.53 -17.46
C GLY A 92 6.22 5.74 -16.23
N GLY A 93 5.27 5.25 -15.44
CA GLY A 93 5.53 4.70 -14.12
C GLY A 93 5.99 3.26 -14.20
N ALA A 94 6.69 2.82 -13.17
CA ALA A 94 7.11 1.45 -13.02
C ALA A 94 7.08 1.00 -11.56
N ILE A 95 6.90 -0.30 -11.37
CA ILE A 95 7.07 -1.00 -10.10
C ILE A 95 8.11 -2.09 -10.33
N HIS A 96 9.21 -2.04 -9.59
CA HIS A 96 10.20 -3.11 -9.50
C HIS A 96 9.99 -3.85 -8.17
N VAL A 97 9.85 -5.16 -8.24
CA VAL A 97 9.52 -6.02 -7.10
C VAL A 97 10.76 -6.77 -6.66
N ILE A 98 11.08 -6.71 -5.37
CA ILE A 98 12.27 -7.34 -4.80
C ILE A 98 11.80 -8.40 -3.78
N PRO A 99 11.59 -9.66 -4.22
CA PRO A 99 11.23 -10.74 -3.32
C PRO A 99 12.43 -11.18 -2.49
N SER A 100 12.17 -11.55 -1.24
CA SER A 100 13.15 -12.03 -0.26
C SER A 100 12.58 -13.19 0.55
N ASP A 101 13.46 -13.97 1.17
CA ASP A 101 13.17 -15.10 2.06
C ASP A 101 12.38 -16.30 1.44
N GLY A 102 11.91 -16.18 0.20
CA GLY A 102 11.18 -17.22 -0.54
C GLY A 102 12.07 -18.18 -1.34
N VAL A 103 11.45 -19.15 -2.03
CA VAL A 103 12.16 -20.17 -2.83
C VAL A 103 12.01 -19.91 -4.34
N PRO A 104 13.09 -19.58 -5.07
CA PRO A 104 13.03 -19.39 -6.52
C PRO A 104 12.64 -20.66 -7.30
N PRO A 105 12.06 -20.56 -8.52
CA PRO A 105 11.75 -19.33 -9.25
C PRO A 105 10.53 -18.58 -8.72
N TYR A 106 10.53 -17.25 -8.88
CA TYR A 106 9.40 -16.38 -8.57
C TYR A 106 8.54 -16.10 -9.80
N LEU A 107 7.25 -15.96 -9.57
CA LEU A 107 6.25 -15.55 -10.55
C LEU A 107 5.54 -14.30 -10.05
N PHE A 108 5.37 -13.33 -10.94
CA PHE A 108 4.80 -12.03 -10.62
C PHE A 108 3.50 -11.84 -11.40
N ARG A 109 2.46 -11.34 -10.74
CA ARG A 109 1.19 -11.00 -11.37
C ARG A 109 0.71 -9.66 -10.87
N MET A 110 0.34 -8.78 -11.78
CA MET A 110 -0.29 -7.50 -11.44
C MET A 110 -1.80 -7.60 -11.60
N SER A 111 -2.52 -7.49 -10.49
CA SER A 111 -3.98 -7.50 -10.40
C SER A 111 -4.56 -8.73 -11.11
N ASN A 112 -5.53 -8.56 -12.01
CA ASN A 112 -6.12 -9.66 -12.79
C ASN A 112 -5.34 -9.93 -14.11
N GLY A 113 -4.09 -9.46 -14.21
CA GLY A 113 -3.25 -9.64 -15.39
C GLY A 113 -2.67 -11.05 -15.49
N ASN A 114 -1.87 -11.26 -16.54
CA ASN A 114 -1.14 -12.51 -16.72
C ASN A 114 0.05 -12.59 -15.75
N THR A 115 0.40 -13.82 -15.40
CA THR A 115 1.62 -14.11 -14.65
C THR A 115 2.84 -13.98 -15.56
N GLN A 116 3.93 -13.41 -15.04
CA GLN A 116 5.21 -13.22 -15.73
C GLN A 116 6.38 -13.59 -14.81
N THR A 117 7.54 -13.86 -15.39
CA THR A 117 8.80 -14.10 -14.64
C THR A 117 9.62 -12.83 -14.43
N SER A 118 9.25 -11.74 -15.12
CA SER A 118 9.86 -10.42 -14.94
C SER A 118 9.39 -9.81 -13.62
N ASP A 119 10.34 -9.35 -12.82
CA ASP A 119 10.13 -8.64 -11.54
C ASP A 119 9.66 -7.19 -11.71
N THR A 120 9.63 -6.70 -12.95
CA THR A 120 9.35 -5.30 -13.27
C THR A 120 8.06 -5.16 -14.06
N PHE A 121 7.19 -4.24 -13.62
CA PHE A 121 6.01 -3.77 -14.33
C PHE A 121 6.26 -2.32 -14.78
N ALA A 122 6.32 -2.08 -16.08
CA ALA A 122 6.55 -0.75 -16.66
C ALA A 122 5.32 -0.27 -17.44
N GLY A 123 5.31 1.02 -17.82
CA GLY A 123 4.20 1.57 -18.59
C GLY A 123 2.96 1.89 -17.75
N LEU A 124 3.14 2.13 -16.46
CA LEU A 124 2.05 2.32 -15.51
C LEU A 124 1.62 3.79 -15.47
N VAL A 125 0.32 4.00 -15.32
CA VAL A 125 -0.27 5.32 -15.04
C VAL A 125 -0.37 5.51 -13.53
N GLN A 126 -0.66 6.74 -13.05
CA GLN A 126 -0.92 6.94 -11.63
C GLN A 126 -2.09 6.05 -11.18
N GLY A 127 -1.96 5.37 -10.05
CA GLY A 127 -2.97 4.40 -9.63
C GLY A 127 -2.51 3.50 -8.50
N GLN A 128 -3.40 2.59 -8.10
CA GLN A 128 -3.10 1.53 -7.15
C GLN A 128 -3.11 0.20 -7.90
N TYR A 129 -2.05 -0.58 -7.72
CA TYR A 129 -1.84 -1.86 -8.36
C TYR A 129 -1.66 -2.92 -7.28
N ASN A 130 -2.46 -3.99 -7.33
CA ASN A 130 -2.23 -5.15 -6.47
C ASN A 130 -1.19 -6.05 -7.13
N ILE A 131 -0.05 -6.27 -6.49
CA ILE A 131 1.00 -7.17 -6.98
C ILE A 131 0.95 -8.45 -6.18
N THR A 132 0.73 -9.57 -6.85
CA THR A 132 0.85 -10.91 -6.30
C THR A 132 2.17 -11.50 -6.75
N VAL A 133 2.95 -12.03 -5.82
CA VAL A 133 4.16 -12.79 -6.09
C VAL A 133 3.98 -14.19 -5.56
N SER A 134 4.32 -15.18 -6.37
CA SER A 134 4.38 -16.58 -5.95
C SER A 134 5.78 -17.14 -6.08
N ASP A 135 6.14 -18.10 -5.23
CA ASP A 135 7.42 -18.79 -5.28
C ASP A 135 7.26 -20.27 -5.70
N ALA A 136 8.36 -21.03 -5.77
CA ALA A 136 8.35 -22.41 -6.23
C ALA A 136 7.66 -23.39 -5.28
N THR A 137 7.48 -23.01 -4.01
CA THR A 137 6.75 -23.80 -3.01
C THR A 137 5.25 -23.58 -3.07
N GLY A 138 4.79 -22.62 -3.89
CA GLY A 138 3.38 -22.24 -3.98
C GLY A 138 2.98 -21.17 -2.96
N CYS A 139 3.95 -20.58 -2.25
CA CYS A 139 3.70 -19.45 -1.38
C CYS A 139 3.26 -18.23 -2.19
N GLU A 140 2.11 -17.62 -1.87
CA GLU A 140 1.63 -16.39 -2.50
C GLU A 140 1.52 -15.23 -1.51
N VAL A 141 2.13 -14.09 -1.86
CA VAL A 141 1.99 -12.83 -1.13
C VAL A 141 1.46 -11.76 -2.06
N SER A 142 0.47 -11.00 -1.61
CA SER A 142 -0.09 -9.89 -2.37
C SER A 142 0.03 -8.57 -1.62
N GLN A 143 0.49 -7.53 -2.30
CA GLN A 143 0.59 -6.19 -1.75
C GLN A 143 0.08 -5.14 -2.73
N ALA A 144 -0.70 -4.19 -2.20
CA ALA A 144 -1.15 -3.04 -2.98
C ALA A 144 -0.10 -1.93 -2.96
N ILE A 145 0.38 -1.57 -4.15
CA ILE A 145 1.39 -0.53 -4.36
C ILE A 145 0.75 0.63 -5.12
N ARG A 146 1.07 1.85 -4.70
CA ARG A 146 0.57 3.07 -5.35
C ARG A 146 1.66 3.70 -6.21
N VAL A 147 1.38 3.85 -7.50
CA VAL A 147 2.20 4.66 -8.41
C VAL A 147 1.69 6.09 -8.38
N SER A 148 2.59 7.02 -8.05
CA SER A 148 2.29 8.45 -7.96
C SER A 148 2.56 9.15 -9.30
N SER A 149 2.01 10.34 -9.51
CA SER A 149 2.31 11.15 -10.70
C SER A 149 3.63 11.93 -10.58
N GLY A 150 4.24 11.97 -9.39
CA GLY A 150 5.47 12.73 -9.10
C GLY A 150 5.32 14.25 -9.10
N VAL A 151 4.18 14.77 -9.56
CA VAL A 151 3.92 16.21 -9.59
C VAL A 151 3.48 16.65 -8.20
N ARG A 152 4.34 17.43 -7.52
CA ARG A 152 3.95 18.21 -6.35
C ARG A 152 3.55 19.60 -6.84
N PHE A 153 2.30 20.00 -6.59
CA PHE A 153 1.92 21.40 -6.74
C PHE A 153 2.59 22.20 -5.62
N SER A 154 3.65 22.95 -5.97
CA SER A 154 4.22 23.95 -5.07
C SER A 154 3.36 25.21 -5.15
N THR A 155 2.71 25.58 -4.04
CA THR A 155 2.08 26.89 -3.88
C THR A 155 3.05 27.87 -3.21
N GLU A 156 4.27 27.98 -3.72
CA GLU A 156 5.14 29.07 -3.33
C GLU A 156 4.74 30.33 -4.09
N VAL A 157 3.93 31.17 -3.42
CA VAL A 157 3.71 32.54 -3.86
C VAL A 157 4.91 33.33 -3.37
N SER A 158 5.90 33.55 -4.23
CA SER A 158 6.93 34.55 -3.96
C SER A 158 6.25 35.91 -3.82
N PRO A 159 6.37 36.60 -2.66
CA PRO A 159 5.85 37.96 -2.55
C PRO A 159 6.61 38.83 -3.54
N ILE A 160 5.88 39.39 -4.51
CA ILE A 160 6.41 40.46 -5.36
C ILE A 160 6.52 41.68 -4.43
N ILE A 161 7.71 41.95 -3.89
CA ILE A 161 7.97 43.21 -3.22
C ILE A 161 7.98 44.27 -4.31
N ALA A 162 6.89 45.05 -4.41
CA ALA A 162 6.82 46.20 -5.28
C ALA A 162 7.72 47.32 -4.72
N THR A 163 9.03 47.21 -4.93
CA THR A 163 9.97 48.34 -4.75
C THR A 163 9.88 49.26 -5.95
N SER A 164 8.80 50.02 -6.04
CA SER A 164 8.79 51.30 -6.74
C SER A 164 7.56 52.11 -6.36
N CYS A 165 7.59 52.74 -5.19
CA CYS A 165 6.86 53.98 -5.00
C CYS A 165 7.79 55.00 -4.35
N ALA A 166 8.74 55.46 -5.16
CA ALA A 166 9.51 56.66 -4.90
C ALA A 166 9.34 57.61 -6.08
N ILE A 167 8.10 57.97 -6.41
CA ILE A 167 7.84 59.13 -7.26
C ILE A 167 6.61 59.86 -6.71
N THR A 168 6.88 60.99 -6.08
CA THR A 168 5.92 62.05 -5.80
C THR A 168 5.32 62.52 -7.11
N GLY A 169 4.01 62.30 -7.32
CA GLY A 169 3.25 62.89 -8.43
C GLY A 169 2.87 61.93 -9.56
N CYS A 170 1.87 61.07 -9.34
CA CYS A 170 1.15 60.43 -10.43
C CYS A 170 0.04 61.37 -10.92
N HIS A 171 0.31 62.09 -12.01
CA HIS A 171 -0.71 62.71 -12.84
C HIS A 171 -1.28 61.68 -13.82
N ASN A 172 -2.61 61.57 -13.82
CA ASN A 172 -3.51 61.19 -14.91
C ASN A 172 -2.96 60.25 -16.01
N GLY A 173 -3.32 58.97 -15.90
CA GLY A 173 -3.97 58.21 -16.97
C GLY A 173 -3.40 58.34 -18.38
N ALA A 174 -2.18 57.85 -18.62
CA ALA A 174 -1.76 57.33 -19.92
C ALA A 174 -0.33 56.77 -19.83
N GLN A 175 -0.12 55.56 -19.30
CA GLN A 175 1.07 54.73 -19.57
C GLN A 175 1.07 53.44 -18.74
N PHE A 176 0.24 52.45 -19.09
CA PHE A 176 0.54 51.05 -18.76
C PHE A 176 0.06 50.14 -19.89
N PRO A 177 0.88 49.85 -20.91
CA PRO A 177 0.53 48.91 -21.97
C PRO A 177 0.54 47.44 -21.51
N ASP A 178 1.07 47.15 -20.31
CA ASP A 178 1.49 45.79 -19.93
C ASP A 178 0.65 45.12 -18.84
N LEU A 179 -0.55 45.63 -18.55
CA LEU A 179 -1.56 44.94 -17.72
C LEU A 179 -2.26 43.78 -18.46
N ARG A 180 -1.56 43.14 -19.41
CA ARG A 180 -2.05 41.94 -20.13
C ARG A 180 -1.64 40.62 -19.47
N VAL A 181 -0.96 40.65 -18.32
CA VAL A 181 -0.45 39.42 -17.68
C VAL A 181 -1.26 39.03 -16.45
N PHE A 182 -2.58 38.87 -16.60
CA PHE A 182 -3.36 38.06 -15.63
C PHE A 182 -4.44 37.22 -16.33
N SER A 183 -4.22 36.81 -17.59
CA SER A 183 -5.21 36.06 -18.35
C SER A 183 -5.42 34.61 -17.91
N ASN A 184 -4.63 34.06 -16.98
CA ASN A 184 -4.69 32.63 -16.64
C ASN A 184 -4.51 32.29 -15.15
N ILE A 185 -4.84 33.18 -14.21
CA ILE A 185 -4.92 32.76 -12.80
C ILE A 185 -6.27 32.08 -12.57
N ARG A 186 -6.28 30.74 -12.54
CA ARG A 186 -7.37 29.98 -11.88
C ARG A 186 -7.19 30.13 -10.37
N ALA A 187 -7.57 31.29 -9.83
CA ALA A 187 -7.56 31.50 -8.39
C ALA A 187 -8.58 30.55 -7.76
N ASN A 188 -8.15 29.72 -6.81
CA ASN A 188 -9.09 28.89 -6.09
C ASN A 188 -10.01 29.78 -5.23
N ALA A 189 -11.20 29.27 -4.92
CA ALA A 189 -12.21 30.03 -4.18
C ALA A 189 -11.72 30.58 -2.83
N ALA A 190 -10.74 29.94 -2.18
CA ALA A 190 -10.19 30.38 -0.90
C ALA A 190 -9.29 31.62 -1.00
N MET A 191 -8.56 31.80 -2.11
CA MET A 191 -7.70 32.97 -2.32
C MET A 191 -8.53 34.23 -2.59
N ILE A 192 -9.62 34.09 -3.38
CA ILE A 192 -10.57 35.17 -3.63
C ILE A 192 -11.36 35.50 -2.37
N LYS A 193 -11.75 34.51 -1.56
CA LYS A 193 -12.49 34.72 -0.30
C LYS A 193 -11.70 35.53 0.74
N LYS A 194 -10.36 35.42 0.74
CA LYS A 194 -9.47 36.27 1.54
C LYS A 194 -9.40 37.72 1.04
N LEU A 195 -9.60 37.94 -0.26
CA LEU A 195 -9.54 39.27 -0.89
C LEU A 195 -10.88 40.00 -0.90
N THR A 196 -12.02 39.28 -0.86
CA THR A 196 -13.36 39.88 -1.08
C THR A 196 -14.24 39.98 0.17
N GLY A 197 -13.78 39.53 1.34
CA GLY A 197 -14.53 39.64 2.59
C GLY A 197 -15.94 39.01 2.48
N ASP A 198 -16.00 37.68 2.45
CA ASP A 198 -17.22 36.86 2.53
C ASP A 198 -18.39 37.21 1.58
N ARG A 199 -18.10 37.82 0.42
CA ARG A 199 -19.07 37.93 -0.68
C ARG A 199 -19.05 36.66 -1.52
N THR A 200 -20.16 35.94 -1.54
CA THR A 200 -20.34 34.66 -2.23
C THR A 200 -20.06 34.77 -3.72
N MET A 201 -19.26 33.84 -4.26
CA MET A 201 -19.05 33.69 -5.70
C MET A 201 -20.36 33.40 -6.44
N PRO A 202 -20.55 33.89 -7.68
CA PRO A 202 -21.55 33.34 -8.58
C PRO A 202 -21.23 31.88 -8.90
N GLU A 203 -22.23 31.00 -8.97
CA GLU A 203 -22.09 29.53 -9.11
C GLU A 203 -21.23 29.05 -10.29
N ASN A 204 -20.95 29.92 -11.28
CA ASN A 204 -20.14 29.60 -12.45
C ASN A 204 -18.64 29.99 -12.34
N GLY A 205 -18.19 30.48 -11.18
CA GLY A 205 -16.75 30.72 -10.91
C GLY A 205 -16.07 31.80 -11.76
N THR A 206 -16.83 32.59 -12.52
CA THR A 206 -16.33 33.71 -13.33
C THR A 206 -16.75 35.05 -12.72
N LEU A 207 -15.78 35.94 -12.50
CA LEU A 207 -16.02 37.31 -12.05
C LEU A 207 -16.35 38.20 -13.26
N THR A 208 -17.36 39.04 -13.14
CA THR A 208 -17.66 40.07 -14.15
C THR A 208 -16.60 41.17 -14.15
N GLN A 209 -16.42 41.87 -15.26
CA GLN A 209 -15.47 42.99 -15.37
C GLN A 209 -15.72 44.08 -14.31
N ALA A 210 -16.99 44.32 -13.95
CA ALA A 210 -17.35 45.25 -12.87
C ALA A 210 -16.88 44.77 -11.49
N GLN A 211 -16.91 43.46 -11.23
CA GLN A 211 -16.39 42.88 -9.99
C GLN A 211 -14.86 42.90 -9.94
N ILE A 212 -14.19 42.66 -11.08
CA ILE A 212 -12.73 42.78 -11.20
C ILE A 212 -12.29 44.24 -10.92
N ASN A 213 -12.98 45.21 -11.50
CA ASN A 213 -12.69 46.62 -11.29
C ASN A 213 -12.97 47.06 -9.83
N ALA A 214 -14.00 46.52 -9.18
CA ALA A 214 -14.29 46.79 -7.77
C ALA A 214 -13.24 46.19 -6.81
N ILE A 215 -12.68 45.02 -7.14
CA ILE A 215 -11.59 44.40 -6.36
C ILE A 215 -10.28 45.20 -6.52
N ALA A 216 -10.01 45.69 -7.72
CA ALA A 216 -8.82 46.53 -7.99
C ALA A 216 -8.86 47.86 -7.21
N CYS A 217 -10.04 48.47 -7.04
CA CYS A 217 -10.21 49.66 -6.19
C CYS A 217 -10.05 49.37 -4.68
N TRP A 218 -10.45 48.18 -4.22
CA TRP A 218 -10.39 47.84 -2.78
C TRP A 218 -8.97 47.60 -2.27
N VAL A 219 -8.06 47.17 -3.14
CA VAL A 219 -6.63 47.02 -2.80
C VAL A 219 -5.97 48.38 -2.55
N ASP A 220 -6.49 49.47 -3.12
CA ASP A 220 -5.93 50.82 -2.98
C ASP A 220 -6.42 51.55 -1.71
N ASP A 221 -7.64 51.29 -1.25
CA ASP A 221 -8.22 51.99 -0.07
C ASP A 221 -8.10 51.21 1.26
N GLY A 222 -7.63 49.96 1.25
CA GLY A 222 -7.78 49.04 2.39
C GLY A 222 -6.53 48.67 3.20
N ALA A 223 -5.34 49.22 2.90
CA ALA A 223 -4.10 48.89 3.63
C ALA A 223 -3.77 49.89 4.75
N VAL A 224 -4.74 50.22 5.60
CA VAL A 224 -4.48 50.76 6.94
C VAL A 224 -5.48 50.14 7.90
N GLU A 225 -5.08 49.11 8.63
CA GLU A 225 -5.23 49.01 10.09
C GLU A 225 -4.69 47.66 10.62
N ASN A 226 -3.58 47.80 11.36
CA ASN A 226 -2.89 46.90 12.31
C ASN A 226 -2.43 45.50 11.86
#